data_AF-X6L774-F1
#
_entry.id   AF-X6L774-F1
#
_cell.length_a   1.000
_cell.length_b   1.000
_cell.length_c   1.000
_cell.angle_alpha   90.00
_cell.angle_beta   90.00
_cell.angle_gamma   90.00
#
_symmetry.space_group_name_H-M   'P 1'
#
loop_
_entity.id
_entity.type
_entity.pdbx_description
1 polymer ?
#
loop_
_entity_poly.entity_id
_entity_poly.type
_entity_poly.pdbx_seq_one_letter_code
_entity_poly.pdbx_strand_id
1 'polypeptide(L)'
;QSNETKEHEQVCSILMNEQLTPRYSVMIPFMSGILYNNIISKKDPSGSGLLYFWKLLRSSPPQIVLIHQVMLFMHCLDTCKSDTDNPFLSSQLRTCHKSLVHSFKSWIIAWIHFDDYRSLNKVMGSHLPNFQYVLNHPDIHSCIIDQIKIIQTQFNTLYDKKLIRDRLDLLQYLCISTETSDVVFQCYKQ
;
A
#
# COMPACT_ATOMS: atom_id res chain seq x y z
N GLN A 1 31.86 -13.57 -1.30
CA GLN A 1 31.68 -13.09 -2.67
C GLN A 1 30.58 -13.93 -3.30
N SER A 2 29.43 -13.32 -3.58
CA SER A 2 28.31 -14.01 -4.22
C SER A 2 28.64 -14.22 -5.69
N ASN A 3 28.62 -15.46 -6.16
CA ASN A 3 28.70 -15.81 -7.58
C ASN A 3 27.33 -15.50 -8.21
N GLU A 4 26.97 -14.21 -8.32
CA GLU A 4 25.77 -13.81 -9.04
C GLU A 4 26.00 -14.08 -10.53
N THR A 5 25.11 -14.86 -11.15
CA THR A 5 25.18 -15.11 -12.59
C THR A 5 24.83 -13.82 -13.34
N LYS A 6 25.38 -13.62 -14.55
CA LYS A 6 25.05 -12.45 -15.39
C LYS A 6 23.53 -12.24 -15.58
N GLU A 7 22.77 -13.32 -15.57
CA GLU A 7 21.31 -13.32 -15.64
C GLU A 7 20.68 -12.70 -14.38
N HIS A 8 21.22 -13.00 -13.20
CA HIS A 8 20.78 -12.41 -11.94
C HIS A 8 21.02 -10.89 -11.91
N GLU A 9 22.22 -10.45 -12.34
CA GLU A 9 22.54 -9.03 -12.44
C GLU A 9 21.61 -8.29 -13.41
N GLN A 10 21.26 -8.91 -14.55
CA GLN A 10 20.30 -8.34 -15.50
C GLN A 10 18.91 -8.20 -14.89
N VAL A 11 18.39 -9.23 -14.23
CA VAL A 11 17.09 -9.17 -13.56
C VAL A 11 17.07 -8.10 -12.47
N CYS A 12 18.15 -8.00 -11.68
CA CYS A 12 18.31 -6.94 -10.70
C CYS A 12 18.31 -5.55 -11.36
N SER A 13 19.02 -5.37 -12.47
CA SER A 13 19.07 -4.08 -13.16
C SER A 13 17.69 -3.64 -13.67
N ILE A 14 16.88 -4.57 -14.16
CA ILE A 14 15.51 -4.32 -14.61
C ILE A 14 14.62 -3.91 -13.44
N LEU A 15 14.70 -4.63 -12.30
CA LEU A 15 13.95 -4.29 -11.09
C LEU A 15 14.32 -2.90 -10.56
N MET A 16 15.58 -2.48 -10.68
CA MET A 16 16.01 -1.17 -10.21
C MET A 16 15.65 -0.02 -11.16
N ASN A 17 15.70 -0.27 -12.47
CA ASN A 17 15.64 0.80 -13.47
C ASN A 17 14.28 0.93 -14.17
N GLU A 18 13.47 -0.14 -14.25
CA GLU A 18 12.25 -0.18 -15.06
C GLU A 18 10.96 -0.39 -14.27
N GLN A 19 11.03 -0.42 -12.93
CA GLN A 19 9.93 -0.80 -12.02
C GLN A 19 8.62 -0.02 -12.19
N LEU A 20 8.67 1.20 -12.73
CA LEU A 20 7.48 2.06 -12.92
C LEU A 20 6.93 2.05 -14.34
N THR A 21 7.54 1.32 -15.27
CA THR A 21 6.91 1.12 -16.58
C THR A 21 5.63 0.29 -16.40
N PRO A 22 4.60 0.47 -17.25
CA PRO A 22 3.36 -0.30 -17.14
C PRO A 22 3.56 -1.81 -17.13
N ARG A 23 4.60 -2.32 -17.81
CA ARG A 23 4.93 -3.74 -17.84
C ARG A 23 5.42 -4.24 -16.48
N TYR A 24 6.37 -3.53 -15.88
CA TYR A 24 6.99 -3.99 -14.63
C TYR A 24 6.17 -3.63 -13.38
N SER A 25 5.33 -2.60 -13.44
CA SER A 25 4.41 -2.27 -12.34
C SER A 25 3.39 -3.38 -12.06
N VAL A 26 3.11 -4.24 -13.05
CA VAL A 26 2.30 -5.46 -12.90
C VAL A 26 3.16 -6.67 -12.55
N MET A 27 4.31 -6.82 -13.20
CA MET A 27 5.14 -8.01 -13.04
C MET A 27 5.82 -8.10 -11.67
N ILE A 28 6.22 -6.97 -11.07
CA ILE A 28 6.88 -6.93 -9.77
C ILE A 28 5.95 -7.43 -8.64
N PRO A 29 4.72 -6.93 -8.49
CA PRO A 29 3.75 -7.52 -7.54
C PRO A 29 3.48 -9.00 -7.82
N PHE A 30 3.35 -9.40 -9.09
CA PHE A 30 3.14 -10.79 -9.44
C PHE A 30 4.28 -11.70 -8.95
N MET A 31 5.53 -11.27 -9.11
CA MET A 31 6.70 -11.98 -8.57
C MET A 31 6.65 -12.07 -7.04
N SER A 32 6.30 -10.98 -6.35
CA SER A 32 6.11 -10.97 -4.89
C SER A 32 5.10 -12.04 -4.45
N GLY A 33 3.96 -12.12 -5.13
CA GLY A 33 2.93 -13.14 -4.87
C GLY A 33 3.41 -14.58 -5.10
N ILE A 34 4.18 -14.85 -6.16
CA ILE A 34 4.79 -16.17 -6.41
C ILE A 34 5.75 -16.54 -5.26
N LEU A 35 6.63 -15.62 -4.88
CA LEU A 35 7.61 -15.84 -3.83
C LEU A 35 6.94 -16.08 -2.48
N TYR A 36 5.89 -15.33 -2.15
CA TYR A 36 5.07 -15.58 -0.98
C TYR A 36 4.38 -16.96 -1.03
N ASN A 37 3.79 -17.33 -2.15
CA ASN A 37 3.15 -18.64 -2.31
C ASN A 37 4.14 -19.80 -2.16
N ASN A 38 5.39 -19.64 -2.57
CA ASN A 38 6.43 -20.66 -2.36
C ASN A 38 6.70 -20.91 -0.86
N ILE A 39 6.58 -19.88 -0.01
CA ILE A 39 6.67 -20.02 1.45
C ILE A 39 5.49 -20.84 1.96
N ILE A 40 4.27 -20.43 1.59
CA ILE A 40 3.03 -21.09 2.03
C ILE A 40 2.97 -22.55 1.57
N SER A 41 3.42 -22.83 0.34
CA SER A 41 3.50 -24.18 -0.21
C SER A 41 4.73 -24.98 0.27
N LYS A 42 5.53 -24.44 1.20
CA LYS A 42 6.75 -25.05 1.74
C LYS A 42 7.83 -25.38 0.69
N LYS A 43 7.81 -24.72 -0.46
CA LYS A 43 8.87 -24.81 -1.49
C LYS A 43 10.09 -23.96 -1.12
N ASP A 44 9.87 -22.83 -0.45
CA ASP A 44 10.89 -22.03 0.23
C ASP A 44 10.46 -21.75 1.68
N PRO A 45 10.59 -22.73 2.60
CA PRO A 45 10.17 -22.56 3.99
C PRO A 45 10.93 -21.44 4.73
N SER A 46 12.12 -21.07 4.24
CA SER A 46 12.92 -20.01 4.82
C SER A 46 12.41 -18.61 4.47
N GLY A 47 11.70 -18.48 3.34
CA GLY A 47 11.32 -17.21 2.74
C GLY A 47 12.50 -16.37 2.27
N SER A 48 13.66 -17.00 2.04
CA SER A 48 14.88 -16.31 1.62
C SER A 48 14.69 -15.57 0.28
N GLY A 49 13.94 -16.14 -0.66
CA GLY A 49 13.67 -15.52 -1.96
C GLY A 49 12.85 -14.24 -1.83
N LEU A 50 11.74 -14.29 -1.08
CA LEU A 50 10.91 -13.10 -0.83
C LEU A 50 11.67 -12.04 -0.02
N LEU A 51 12.46 -12.46 0.96
CA LEU A 51 13.26 -11.55 1.77
C LEU A 51 14.33 -10.84 0.94
N TYR A 52 15.01 -11.55 0.05
CA TYR A 52 15.96 -10.96 -0.88
C TYR A 52 15.28 -9.97 -1.82
N PHE A 53 14.13 -10.36 -2.39
CA PHE A 53 13.31 -9.49 -3.24
C PHE A 53 12.94 -8.18 -2.53
N TRP A 54 12.48 -8.23 -1.28
CA TRP A 54 12.19 -7.03 -0.50
C TRP A 54 13.41 -6.13 -0.27
N LYS A 55 14.58 -6.72 -0.01
CA LYS A 55 15.83 -5.96 0.14
C LYS A 55 16.19 -5.25 -1.15
N LEU A 56 16.13 -5.95 -2.28
CA LEU A 56 16.43 -5.38 -3.60
C LEU A 56 15.48 -4.22 -3.92
N LEU A 57 14.18 -4.43 -3.73
CA LEU A 57 13.16 -3.42 -4.01
C LEU A 57 13.32 -2.15 -3.15
N ARG A 58 13.76 -2.31 -1.88
CA ARG A 58 14.07 -1.18 -0.98
C ARG A 58 15.40 -0.50 -1.29
N SER A 59 16.36 -1.21 -1.85
CA SER A 59 17.64 -0.66 -2.29
C SER A 59 17.53 0.11 -3.61
N SER A 60 16.40 0.02 -4.31
CA SER A 60 16.15 0.79 -5.53
C SER A 60 16.28 2.29 -5.26
N PRO A 61 16.90 3.06 -6.17
CA PRO A 61 16.97 4.50 -6.06
C PRO A 61 15.57 5.10 -5.83
N PRO A 62 15.42 6.05 -4.88
CA PRO A 62 14.17 6.75 -4.67
C PRO A 62 13.69 7.36 -5.99
N GLN A 63 12.43 7.10 -6.34
CA GLN A 63 11.88 7.59 -7.59
C GLN A 63 11.57 9.09 -7.47
N ILE A 64 11.60 9.81 -8.61
CA ILE A 64 11.29 11.25 -8.68
C ILE A 64 9.90 11.55 -8.10
N VAL A 65 8.96 10.61 -8.25
CA VAL A 65 7.62 10.70 -7.65
C VAL A 65 7.43 9.58 -6.63
N LEU A 66 7.63 9.91 -5.36
CA LEU A 66 7.58 8.99 -4.23
C LEU A 66 6.29 8.15 -4.17
N ILE A 67 5.16 8.69 -4.62
CA ILE A 67 3.86 8.01 -4.56
C ILE A 67 3.83 6.71 -5.37
N HIS A 68 4.43 6.68 -6.56
CA HIS A 68 4.41 5.48 -7.39
C HIS A 68 5.20 4.34 -6.75
N GLN A 69 6.28 4.67 -6.03
CA GLN A 69 7.06 3.69 -5.28
C GLN A 69 6.27 3.14 -4.08
N VAL A 70 5.56 4.01 -3.34
CA VAL A 70 4.67 3.57 -2.25
C VAL A 70 3.59 2.63 -2.79
N MET A 71 2.95 2.99 -3.91
CA MET A 71 1.91 2.16 -4.52
C MET A 71 2.45 0.82 -5.02
N LEU A 72 3.65 0.79 -5.60
CA LEU A 72 4.31 -0.45 -5.99
C LEU A 72 4.53 -1.38 -4.79
N PHE A 73 5.00 -0.84 -3.66
CA PHE A 73 5.20 -1.63 -2.44
C PHE A 73 3.89 -2.15 -1.89
N MET A 74 2.82 -1.35 -1.94
CA MET A 74 1.50 -1.79 -1.50
C MET A 74 0.93 -2.89 -2.38
N HIS A 75 1.10 -2.80 -3.70
CA HIS A 75 0.73 -3.92 -4.59
C HIS A 75 1.50 -5.21 -4.26
N CYS A 76 2.81 -5.11 -4.01
CA CYS A 76 3.59 -6.27 -3.60
C CYS A 76 3.10 -6.84 -2.27
N LEU A 77 2.82 -5.98 -1.28
CA LEU A 77 2.30 -6.39 0.01
C LEU A 77 0.90 -7.03 -0.11
N ASP A 78 0.05 -6.49 -0.96
CA ASP A 78 -1.29 -7.00 -1.23
C ASP A 78 -1.26 -8.41 -1.82
N THR A 79 -0.37 -8.65 -2.79
CA THR A 79 -0.16 -10.01 -3.34
C THR A 79 0.40 -10.99 -2.30
N CYS A 80 1.06 -10.48 -1.25
CA CYS A 80 1.47 -11.23 -0.06
C CYS A 80 0.39 -11.30 1.03
N LYS A 81 -0.86 -10.94 0.69
CA LYS A 81 -2.03 -10.91 1.57
C LYS A 81 -1.92 -9.96 2.76
N SER A 82 -0.96 -9.03 2.72
CA SER A 82 -0.66 -8.14 3.85
C SER A 82 -0.39 -8.89 5.16
N ASP A 83 0.07 -10.13 5.07
CA ASP A 83 0.24 -11.00 6.23
C ASP A 83 1.37 -10.49 7.12
N THR A 84 1.03 -10.06 8.33
CA THR A 84 1.99 -9.57 9.33
C THR A 84 2.26 -10.58 10.43
N ASP A 85 1.37 -11.56 10.64
CA ASP A 85 1.42 -12.51 11.76
C ASP A 85 1.42 -13.98 11.33
N ASN A 86 1.45 -14.27 10.03
CA ASN A 86 1.46 -15.64 9.54
C ASN A 86 2.69 -16.42 10.06
N PRO A 87 2.50 -17.59 10.69
CA PRO A 87 3.59 -18.34 11.30
C PRO A 87 4.57 -18.95 10.29
N PHE A 88 4.16 -19.12 9.02
CA PHE A 88 5.04 -19.60 7.96
C PHE A 88 6.05 -18.55 7.49
N LEU A 89 5.79 -17.26 7.76
CA LEU A 89 6.75 -16.21 7.45
C LEU A 89 7.91 -16.22 8.45
N SER A 90 9.11 -15.89 7.99
CA SER A 90 10.22 -15.64 8.89
C SER A 90 9.95 -14.37 9.73
N SER A 91 10.62 -14.26 10.88
CA SER A 91 10.51 -13.05 11.72
C SER A 91 10.89 -11.77 10.95
N GLN A 92 11.90 -11.85 10.09
CA GLN A 92 12.34 -10.73 9.26
C GLN A 92 11.28 -10.31 8.25
N LEU A 93 10.59 -11.27 7.62
CA LEU A 93 9.48 -10.98 6.69
C LEU A 93 8.28 -10.36 7.40
N ARG A 94 7.89 -10.89 8.58
CA ARG A 94 6.84 -10.28 9.39
C ARG A 94 7.18 -8.83 9.75
N THR A 95 8.42 -8.57 10.20
CA THR A 95 8.89 -7.22 10.49
C THR A 95 8.88 -6.33 9.24
N CYS A 96 9.28 -6.87 8.08
CA CYS A 96 9.23 -6.17 6.79
C CYS A 96 7.80 -5.72 6.46
N HIS A 97 6.84 -6.65 6.52
CA HIS A 97 5.43 -6.38 6.24
C HIS A 97 4.82 -5.39 7.26
N LYS A 98 5.08 -5.58 8.56
CA LYS A 98 4.62 -4.65 9.61
C LYS A 98 5.12 -3.22 9.38
N SER A 99 6.39 -3.08 9.00
CA SER A 99 6.95 -1.78 8.65
C SER A 99 6.25 -1.15 7.44
N LEU A 100 5.92 -1.94 6.41
CA LEU A 100 5.21 -1.44 5.23
C LEU A 100 3.77 -1.01 5.58
N VAL A 101 3.04 -1.80 6.35
CA VAL A 101 1.71 -1.45 6.87
C VAL A 101 1.78 -0.15 7.66
N HIS A 102 2.74 -0.02 8.58
CA HIS A 102 2.92 1.19 9.37
C HIS A 102 3.24 2.42 8.51
N SER A 103 4.15 2.28 7.53
CA SER A 103 4.45 3.36 6.59
C SER A 103 3.24 3.77 5.77
N PHE A 104 2.44 2.81 5.31
CA PHE A 104 1.23 3.09 4.53
C PHE A 104 0.14 3.76 5.36
N LYS A 105 -0.01 3.35 6.63
CA LYS A 105 -0.89 4.05 7.59
C LYS A 105 -0.54 5.53 7.68
N SER A 106 0.73 5.86 7.93
CA SER A 106 1.21 7.24 7.98
C SER A 106 0.97 7.98 6.67
N TRP A 107 1.11 7.27 5.55
CA TRP A 107 0.85 7.82 4.22
C TRP A 107 -0.64 8.14 3.99
N ILE A 108 -1.56 7.26 4.41
CA ILE A 108 -3.01 7.49 4.37
C ILE A 108 -3.37 8.71 5.20
N ILE A 109 -2.84 8.83 6.42
CA ILE A 109 -3.08 9.99 7.28
C ILE A 109 -2.58 11.26 6.57
N ALA A 110 -1.35 11.25 6.05
CA ALA A 110 -0.81 12.39 5.32
C ALA A 110 -1.69 12.77 4.12
N TRP A 111 -2.07 11.80 3.27
CA TRP A 111 -2.98 12.02 2.14
C TRP A 111 -4.31 12.62 2.58
N ILE A 112 -4.91 12.09 3.64
CA ILE A 112 -6.18 12.58 4.16
C ILE A 112 -6.04 14.02 4.66
N HIS A 113 -4.92 14.45 5.23
CA HIS A 113 -4.75 15.80 5.77
C HIS A 113 -4.06 16.80 4.82
N PHE A 114 -3.71 16.39 3.59
CA PHE A 114 -2.91 17.21 2.67
C PHE A 114 -3.73 18.15 1.76
N ASP A 115 -3.60 19.47 1.91
CA ASP A 115 -4.47 20.47 1.28
C ASP A 115 -4.60 20.45 -0.26
N ASP A 116 -3.65 19.87 -1.02
CA ASP A 116 -3.74 19.72 -2.48
C ASP A 116 -4.16 18.30 -2.91
N TYR A 117 -5.42 17.96 -2.61
CA TYR A 117 -5.98 16.62 -2.77
C TYR A 117 -6.15 16.16 -4.23
N ARG A 118 -6.23 17.08 -5.20
CA ARG A 118 -6.81 16.75 -6.51
C ARG A 118 -5.91 15.87 -7.37
N SER A 119 -4.60 16.09 -7.32
CA SER A 119 -3.62 15.27 -8.04
C SER A 119 -3.48 13.90 -7.40
N LEU A 120 -3.47 13.86 -6.06
CA LEU A 120 -3.26 12.62 -5.31
C LEU A 120 -4.49 11.71 -5.31
N ASN A 121 -5.71 12.27 -5.25
CA ASN A 121 -6.96 11.50 -5.33
C ASN A 121 -7.06 10.70 -6.63
N LYS A 122 -6.56 11.24 -7.75
CA LYS A 122 -6.54 10.49 -9.02
C LYS A 122 -5.63 9.27 -8.96
N VAL A 123 -4.45 9.43 -8.36
CA VAL A 123 -3.52 8.31 -8.14
C VAL A 123 -4.15 7.30 -7.19
N MET A 124 -4.71 7.75 -6.07
CA MET A 124 -5.36 6.85 -5.12
C MET A 124 -6.54 6.11 -5.74
N GLY A 125 -7.37 6.79 -6.52
CA GLY A 125 -8.49 6.19 -7.25
C GLY A 125 -8.09 5.07 -8.19
N SER A 126 -6.92 5.14 -8.83
CA SER A 126 -6.45 4.08 -9.74
C SER A 126 -5.83 2.89 -9.00
N HIS A 127 -5.39 3.08 -7.75
CA HIS A 127 -4.67 2.06 -6.99
C HIS A 127 -5.54 1.36 -5.95
N LEU A 128 -6.34 2.09 -5.17
CA LEU A 128 -7.14 1.56 -4.06
C LEU A 128 -8.03 0.36 -4.43
N PRO A 129 -8.74 0.34 -5.58
CA PRO A 129 -9.58 -0.81 -5.93
C PRO A 129 -8.83 -2.14 -6.07
N ASN A 130 -7.50 -2.08 -6.26
CA ASN A 130 -6.65 -3.26 -6.42
C ASN A 130 -6.02 -3.72 -5.10
N PHE A 131 -6.26 -3.03 -3.99
CA PHE A 131 -5.68 -3.36 -2.67
C PHE A 131 -6.67 -4.16 -1.82
N GLN A 132 -6.85 -5.43 -2.18
CA GLN A 132 -7.82 -6.30 -1.52
C GLN A 132 -7.44 -6.61 -0.06
N TYR A 133 -6.18 -6.90 0.21
CA TYR A 133 -5.71 -7.32 1.53
C TYR A 133 -5.12 -6.18 2.34
N VAL A 134 -4.47 -5.20 1.70
CA VAL A 134 -3.90 -4.03 2.39
C VAL A 134 -5.00 -3.19 3.04
N LEU A 135 -6.08 -2.90 2.33
CA LEU A 135 -7.16 -2.05 2.86
C LEU A 135 -7.97 -2.76 3.95
N ASN A 136 -8.08 -4.08 3.86
CA ASN A 136 -8.74 -4.90 4.88
C ASN A 136 -7.81 -5.29 6.05
N HIS A 137 -6.54 -4.87 6.04
CA HIS A 137 -5.66 -5.12 7.18
C HIS A 137 -6.19 -4.36 8.41
N PRO A 138 -6.33 -5.00 9.58
CA PRO A 138 -6.99 -4.40 10.76
C PRO A 138 -6.45 -3.01 11.14
N ASP A 139 -5.13 -2.84 11.13
CA ASP A 139 -4.49 -1.56 11.47
C ASP A 139 -4.75 -0.44 10.45
N ILE A 140 -4.94 -0.78 9.17
CA ILE A 140 -5.22 0.18 8.10
C ILE A 140 -6.70 0.54 8.13
N HIS A 141 -7.56 -0.48 8.21
CA HIS A 141 -9.01 -0.33 8.26
C HIS A 141 -9.45 0.51 9.45
N SER A 142 -8.96 0.19 10.65
CA SER A 142 -9.21 0.99 11.87
C SER A 142 -8.72 2.43 11.72
N CYS A 143 -7.53 2.64 11.14
CA CYS A 143 -7.01 3.97 10.88
C CYS A 143 -7.94 4.78 9.97
N ILE A 144 -8.45 4.19 8.89
CA ILE A 144 -9.36 4.86 7.95
C ILE A 144 -10.64 5.28 8.68
N ILE A 145 -11.24 4.39 9.47
CA ILE A 145 -12.42 4.71 10.28
C ILE A 145 -12.17 5.90 11.21
N ASP A 146 -11.04 5.88 11.92
CA ASP A 146 -10.67 6.97 12.82
C ASP A 146 -10.50 8.30 12.07
N GLN A 147 -9.89 8.27 10.89
CA GLN A 147 -9.75 9.48 10.06
C GLN A 147 -11.09 9.98 9.53
N ILE A 148 -12.01 9.10 9.13
CA ILE A 148 -13.37 9.49 8.70
C ILE A 148 -14.10 10.19 9.86
N LYS A 149 -14.01 9.63 11.08
CA LYS A 149 -14.61 10.25 12.29
C LYS A 149 -14.01 11.62 12.58
N ILE A 150 -12.70 11.80 12.40
CA ILE A 150 -12.05 13.11 12.55
C ILE A 150 -12.63 14.11 11.53
N ILE A 151 -12.71 13.73 10.24
CA ILE A 151 -13.32 14.58 9.19
C ILE A 151 -14.76 14.95 9.57
N GLN A 152 -15.54 13.97 10.05
CA GLN A 152 -16.92 14.20 10.48
C GLN A 152 -17.00 15.27 11.57
N THR A 153 -16.16 15.19 12.60
CA THR A 153 -16.15 16.20 13.68
C THR A 153 -15.76 17.59 13.17
N GLN A 154 -14.89 17.67 12.17
CA GLN A 154 -14.44 18.94 11.59
C GLN A 154 -15.55 19.64 10.80
N PHE A 155 -16.49 18.91 10.18
CA PHE A 155 -17.60 19.52 9.44
C PHE A 155 -18.45 20.46 10.29
N ASN A 156 -18.60 20.18 11.59
CA ASN A 156 -19.32 21.07 12.52
C ASN A 156 -18.65 22.44 12.71
N THR A 157 -17.37 22.57 12.33
CA THR A 157 -16.56 23.77 12.55
C THR A 157 -16.07 24.44 11.26
N LEU A 158 -16.25 23.77 10.11
CA LEU A 158 -15.79 24.22 8.81
C LEU A 158 -16.84 25.12 8.14
N TYR A 159 -16.45 26.36 7.81
CA TYR A 159 -17.30 27.30 7.06
C TYR A 159 -16.92 27.41 5.57
N ASP A 160 -15.75 26.90 5.20
CA ASP A 160 -15.28 26.93 3.81
C ASP A 160 -15.98 25.84 2.98
N LYS A 161 -16.97 26.26 2.18
CA LYS A 161 -17.73 25.39 1.27
C LYS A 161 -16.85 24.62 0.29
N LYS A 162 -15.73 25.20 -0.16
CA LYS A 162 -14.80 24.52 -1.08
C LYS A 162 -14.12 23.37 -0.35
N LEU A 163 -13.58 23.63 0.84
CA LEU A 163 -12.93 22.62 1.66
C LEU A 163 -13.90 21.51 2.06
N ILE A 164 -15.14 21.85 2.42
CA ILE A 164 -16.18 20.85 2.73
C ILE A 164 -16.42 19.92 1.53
N ARG A 165 -16.61 20.47 0.33
CA ARG A 165 -16.79 19.66 -0.89
C ARG A 165 -15.58 18.79 -1.17
N ASP A 166 -14.37 19.34 -1.09
CA ASP A 166 -13.14 18.60 -1.35
C ASP A 166 -12.96 17.43 -0.35
N ARG A 167 -13.36 17.62 0.92
CA ARG A 167 -13.41 16.56 1.95
C ARG A 167 -14.47 15.50 1.65
N LEU A 168 -15.67 15.89 1.21
CA LEU A 168 -16.73 14.96 0.83
C LEU A 168 -16.32 14.11 -0.39
N ASP A 169 -15.65 14.71 -1.38
CA ASP A 169 -15.08 14.01 -2.52
C ASP A 169 -14.01 12.99 -2.08
N LEU A 170 -13.16 13.36 -1.11
CA LEU A 170 -12.17 12.45 -0.51
C LEU A 170 -12.84 11.24 0.17
N LEU A 171 -13.94 11.43 0.90
CA LEU A 171 -14.62 10.34 1.61
C LEU A 171 -15.08 9.21 0.68
N GLN A 172 -15.38 9.50 -0.59
CA GLN A 172 -15.76 8.48 -1.57
C GLN A 172 -14.65 7.44 -1.79
N TYR A 173 -13.38 7.85 -1.68
CA TYR A 173 -12.23 6.95 -1.82
C TYR A 173 -12.00 6.09 -0.55
N LEU A 174 -12.57 6.48 0.59
CA LEU A 174 -12.42 5.77 1.87
C LEU A 174 -13.54 4.73 2.11
N CYS A 175 -14.52 4.63 1.22
CA CYS A 175 -15.59 3.63 1.22
C CYS A 175 -15.08 2.22 0.81
N ILE A 176 -14.06 1.72 1.50
CA ILE A 176 -13.38 0.45 1.22
C ILE A 176 -14.12 -0.79 1.75
N SER A 177 -15.14 -0.61 2.57
CA SER A 177 -15.92 -1.67 3.21
C SER A 177 -17.35 -1.20 3.46
N THR A 178 -18.24 -2.11 3.87
CA THR A 178 -19.58 -1.74 4.33
C THR A 178 -19.52 -0.83 5.56
N GLU A 179 -18.65 -1.15 6.53
CA GLU A 179 -18.49 -0.36 7.75
C GLU A 179 -18.04 1.07 7.46
N THR A 180 -17.01 1.26 6.63
CA THR A 180 -16.54 2.61 6.28
C THR A 180 -17.58 3.36 5.44
N SER A 181 -18.32 2.66 4.57
CA SER A 181 -19.42 3.25 3.80
C SER A 181 -20.54 3.75 4.70
N ASP A 182 -20.92 2.99 5.74
CA ASP A 182 -21.94 3.38 6.70
C ASP A 182 -21.51 4.64 7.48
N VAL A 183 -20.25 4.70 7.92
CA VAL A 183 -19.71 5.89 8.60
C VAL A 183 -19.73 7.11 7.66
N VAL A 184 -19.26 6.95 6.42
CA VAL A 184 -19.30 8.04 5.42
C VAL A 184 -20.72 8.51 5.14
N PHE A 185 -21.68 7.59 5.04
CA PHE A 185 -23.08 7.93 4.83
C PHE A 185 -23.65 8.78 5.99
N GLN A 186 -23.24 8.51 7.24
CA GLN A 186 -23.61 9.38 8.36
C GLN A 186 -22.99 10.79 8.25
N CYS A 187 -21.78 10.92 7.70
CA CYS A 187 -21.18 12.23 7.45
C CYS A 187 -22.00 13.05 6.44
N TYR A 188 -22.54 12.43 5.39
CA TYR A 188 -23.37 13.11 4.38
C TYR A 188 -24.75 13.54 4.90
N LYS A 189 -25.22 12.95 6.01
CA LYS A 189 -26.51 13.31 6.62
C LYS A 189 -26.47 14.55 7.51
N GLN A 190 -25.28 14.93 7.98
CA GLN A 190 -25.06 16.10 8.83
C GLN A 190 -25.02 17.37 7.99
#